data_AF-A0A949XB52-F1
#
_entry.id   AF-A0A949XB52-F1
#
_cell.length_a   1.000
_cell.length_b   1.000
_cell.length_c   1.000
_cell.angle_alpha   90.00
_cell.angle_beta   90.00
_cell.angle_gamma   90.00
#
_symmetry.space_group_name_H-M   'P 1'
#
loop_
_entity.id
_entity.type
_entity.pdbx_description
1 polymer ?
#
loop_
_entity_poly.entity_id
_entity_poly.type
_entity_poly.pdbx_seq_one_letter_code
_entity_poly.pdbx_strand_id
1 'polypeptide(L)'
;MNEAYASGVSWAAIIAGAFVSAALALILVTVGAGLNLSTNPTAVGAGDFTVGPSTIVWLIVIQIVASAMGGYLAGRLRTSWTTIHNDEVYFRDTAHGFLVWAVALVVTASFLASSASSILGSLPRVSNAGASQTFPSEPAQFNFEPNAYFIDSLFRSEHPEPMRVNLYMRAEAARILARGLRENNMSVADRTYLASLISAQTGLSQVAAENRVSVVFAAVQDSVNANRKALARLSLWMFIALLIGAFSASLAATIGGKERDRVQLVLARPSPSM
;
A
#
# COMPACT_ATOMS: atom_id res chain seq x y z
N MET A 1 -31.70 -8.91 34.69
CA MET A 1 -32.07 -9.41 33.34
C MET A 1 -30.83 -10.07 32.74
N ASN A 2 -30.85 -11.41 32.65
CA ASN A 2 -30.10 -12.25 31.71
C ASN A 2 -28.61 -11.94 31.44
N GLU A 3 -27.76 -11.91 32.47
CA GLU A 3 -26.29 -11.92 32.29
C GLU A 3 -25.79 -13.16 31.52
N ALA A 4 -26.56 -14.26 31.56
CA ALA A 4 -26.26 -15.51 30.85
C ALA A 4 -26.37 -15.43 29.31
N TYR A 5 -26.93 -14.35 28.75
CA TYR A 5 -27.13 -14.20 27.29
C TYR A 5 -26.44 -12.97 26.69
N ALA A 6 -25.72 -12.18 27.47
CA ALA A 6 -25.00 -11.03 26.94
C ALA A 6 -23.71 -11.50 26.24
N SER A 7 -23.60 -11.20 24.94
CA SER A 7 -22.42 -11.51 24.13
C SER A 7 -21.15 -10.99 24.80
N GLY A 8 -20.14 -11.86 24.96
CA GLY A 8 -18.82 -11.48 25.47
C GLY A 8 -18.08 -10.48 24.57
N VAL A 9 -18.57 -10.30 23.33
CA VAL A 9 -18.04 -9.37 22.33
C VAL A 9 -19.05 -8.25 22.06
N SER A 10 -18.63 -7.00 22.26
CA SER A 10 -19.38 -5.79 21.93
C SER A 10 -19.01 -5.30 20.52
N TRP A 11 -19.74 -5.78 19.51
CA TRP A 11 -19.53 -5.38 18.12
C TRP A 11 -19.72 -3.88 17.88
N ALA A 12 -20.67 -3.24 18.57
CA ALA A 12 -20.87 -1.80 18.45
C ALA A 12 -19.61 -1.01 18.89
N ALA A 13 -18.99 -1.41 20.01
CA ALA A 13 -17.74 -0.79 20.48
C ALA A 13 -16.57 -1.03 19.51
N ILE A 14 -16.47 -2.25 18.95
CA ILE A 14 -15.45 -2.61 17.97
C ILE A 14 -15.60 -1.78 16.70
N ILE A 15 -16.81 -1.68 16.15
CA ILE A 15 -17.08 -0.93 14.92
C ILE A 15 -16.79 0.56 15.15
N ALA A 16 -17.25 1.14 16.26
CA ALA A 16 -16.96 2.53 16.60
C ALA A 16 -15.44 2.80 16.71
N GLY A 17 -14.71 1.94 17.43
CA GLY A 17 -13.26 2.03 17.52
C GLY A 17 -12.55 1.89 16.17
N ALA A 18 -13.04 0.99 15.30
CA ALA A 18 -12.47 0.77 13.97
C ALA A 18 -12.64 1.99 13.05
N PHE A 19 -13.81 2.65 13.09
CA PHE A 19 -14.03 3.89 12.34
C PHE A 19 -13.14 5.03 12.84
N VAL A 20 -12.95 5.17 14.15
CA VAL A 20 -12.04 6.18 14.71
C VAL A 20 -10.59 5.90 14.32
N SER A 21 -10.16 4.65 14.39
CA SER A 21 -8.84 4.23 13.92
C SER A 21 -8.64 4.57 12.43
N ALA A 22 -9.58 4.18 11.57
CA ALA A 22 -9.50 4.45 10.13
C ALA A 22 -9.49 5.96 9.82
N ALA A 23 -10.35 6.76 10.47
CA ALA A 23 -10.41 8.20 10.27
C ALA A 23 -9.08 8.88 10.66
N LEU A 24 -8.51 8.52 11.81
CA LEU A 24 -7.22 9.04 12.25
C LEU A 24 -6.07 8.60 11.35
N ALA A 25 -6.09 7.35 10.88
CA ALA A 25 -5.09 6.88 9.93
C ALA A 25 -5.12 7.70 8.63
N LEU A 26 -6.31 7.98 8.07
CA LEU A 26 -6.46 8.81 6.88
C LEU A 26 -5.97 10.26 7.09
N ILE A 27 -6.27 10.86 8.24
CA ILE A 27 -5.78 12.20 8.60
C ILE A 27 -4.24 12.19 8.67
N LEU A 28 -3.64 11.21 9.33
CA LEU A 28 -2.19 11.17 9.49
C LEU A 28 -1.47 10.81 8.18
N VAL A 29 -2.09 9.99 7.31
CA VAL A 29 -1.59 9.73 5.95
C VAL A 29 -1.59 11.01 5.11
N THR A 30 -2.68 11.78 5.14
CA THR A 30 -2.75 13.06 4.40
C THR A 30 -1.74 14.09 4.91
N VAL A 31 -1.51 14.16 6.22
CA VAL A 31 -0.43 14.97 6.80
C VAL A 31 0.95 14.51 6.32
N GLY A 32 1.22 13.21 6.35
CA GLY A 32 2.50 12.65 5.89
C GLY A 32 2.79 12.94 4.41
N ALA A 33 1.75 12.90 3.57
CA ALA A 33 1.85 13.27 2.16
C ALA A 33 2.20 14.76 1.98
N GLY A 34 1.58 15.65 2.77
CA GLY A 34 1.85 17.10 2.72
C GLY A 34 3.26 17.49 3.16
N LEU A 35 3.93 16.66 3.97
CA LEU A 35 5.29 16.89 4.46
C LEU A 35 6.40 16.40 3.49
N ASN A 36 6.02 15.82 2.34
CA ASN A 36 6.94 15.30 1.32
C ASN A 36 8.05 14.38 1.88
N LEU A 37 7.68 13.46 2.79
CA LEU A 37 8.60 12.57 3.51
C LEU A 37 9.26 11.50 2.61
N SER A 38 9.12 11.57 1.28
CA SER A 38 9.51 10.56 0.29
C SER A 38 10.72 10.93 -0.60
N THR A 39 11.29 12.13 -0.48
CA THR A 39 12.34 12.56 -1.42
C THR A 39 13.71 11.95 -1.09
N ASN A 40 14.20 11.05 -1.95
CA ASN A 40 15.63 10.82 -2.14
C ASN A 40 16.09 11.57 -3.41
N PRO A 41 17.03 12.52 -3.33
CA PRO A 41 17.47 13.33 -4.46
C PRO A 41 18.24 12.58 -5.56
N THR A 42 18.57 11.29 -5.39
CA THR A 42 19.32 10.51 -6.40
C THR A 42 18.44 9.75 -7.40
N ALA A 43 17.11 9.96 -7.39
CA ALA A 43 16.19 9.39 -8.37
C ALA A 43 16.35 10.06 -9.74
N VAL A 44 17.48 9.81 -10.40
CA VAL A 44 17.74 10.27 -11.77
C VAL A 44 17.13 9.25 -12.73
N GLY A 45 15.82 9.34 -12.91
CA GLY A 45 15.03 8.48 -13.79
C GLY A 45 13.55 8.61 -13.51
N ALA A 46 12.72 8.68 -14.55
CA ALA A 46 11.26 8.71 -14.41
C ALA A 46 10.77 7.38 -13.80
N GLY A 47 10.33 7.39 -12.55
CA GLY A 47 9.62 6.27 -11.91
C GLY A 47 10.33 5.53 -10.76
N ASP A 48 11.37 6.09 -10.14
CA ASP A 48 12.01 5.46 -8.97
C ASP A 48 11.13 5.64 -7.71
N PHE A 49 10.48 4.55 -7.28
CA PHE A 49 9.74 4.51 -6.02
C PHE A 49 10.72 4.36 -4.87
N THR A 50 11.09 5.48 -4.24
CA THR A 50 11.97 5.45 -3.06
C THR A 50 11.16 5.59 -1.77
N VAL A 51 11.29 4.61 -0.87
CA VAL A 51 10.77 4.70 0.50
C VAL A 51 11.89 5.17 1.41
N GLY A 52 11.82 6.43 1.82
CA GLY A 52 12.75 7.01 2.79
C GLY A 52 12.53 6.46 4.20
N PRO A 53 13.57 6.46 5.07
CA PRO A 53 13.43 6.09 6.48
C PRO A 53 12.35 6.90 7.21
N SER A 54 12.20 8.18 6.88
CA SER A 54 11.14 9.08 7.36
C SER A 54 9.74 8.55 7.08
N THR A 55 9.51 8.02 5.87
CA THR A 55 8.21 7.42 5.50
C THR A 55 7.92 6.19 6.36
N ILE A 56 8.92 5.32 6.61
CA ILE A 56 8.77 4.13 7.46
C ILE A 56 8.42 4.52 8.90
N VAL A 57 9.17 5.46 9.48
CA VAL A 57 8.91 5.95 10.84
C VAL A 57 7.50 6.55 10.94
N TRP A 58 7.10 7.33 9.95
CA TRP A 58 5.76 7.94 9.92
C TRP A 58 4.65 6.89 9.85
N LEU A 59 4.81 5.83 9.04
CA LEU A 59 3.86 4.71 8.98
C LEU A 59 3.70 4.00 10.33
N ILE A 60 4.80 3.84 11.07
CA ILE A 60 4.76 3.27 12.43
C ILE A 60 4.00 4.22 13.38
N VAL A 61 4.24 5.53 13.30
CA VAL A 61 3.52 6.53 14.10
C VAL A 61 2.02 6.50 13.81
N ILE A 62 1.63 6.44 12.54
CA ILE A 62 0.22 6.27 12.13
C ILE A 62 -0.39 5.06 12.82
N GLN A 63 0.27 3.90 12.69
CA GLN A 63 -0.22 2.65 13.25
C GLN A 63 -0.36 2.70 14.77
N ILE A 64 0.60 3.29 15.49
CA ILE A 64 0.53 3.44 16.94
C ILE A 64 -0.66 4.33 17.32
N VAL A 65 -0.72 5.55 16.79
CA VAL A 65 -1.68 6.57 17.25
C VAL A 65 -3.11 6.18 16.88
N ALA A 66 -3.34 5.80 15.62
CA ALA A 66 -4.68 5.44 15.14
C ALA A 66 -5.21 4.18 15.85
N SER A 67 -4.38 3.12 15.93
CA SER A 67 -4.80 1.86 16.54
C SER A 67 -4.98 1.98 18.05
N ALA A 68 -4.11 2.72 18.74
CA ALA A 68 -4.26 2.98 20.17
C ALA A 68 -5.57 3.73 20.47
N MET A 69 -5.89 4.77 19.70
CA MET A 69 -7.12 5.54 19.92
C MET A 69 -8.38 4.69 19.67
N GLY A 70 -8.41 3.92 18.59
CA GLY A 70 -9.52 3.02 18.31
C GLY A 70 -9.70 1.95 19.39
N GLY A 71 -8.60 1.33 19.83
CA GLY A 71 -8.61 0.34 20.90
C GLY A 71 -9.08 0.92 22.24
N TYR A 72 -8.53 2.08 22.64
CA TYR A 72 -8.94 2.80 23.86
C TYR A 72 -10.44 3.08 23.87
N LEU A 73 -10.98 3.56 22.75
CA LEU A 73 -12.40 3.87 22.65
C LEU A 73 -13.27 2.61 22.78
N ALA A 74 -12.89 1.50 22.12
CA ALA A 74 -13.62 0.24 22.26
C ALA A 74 -13.58 -0.30 23.70
N GLY A 75 -12.45 -0.16 24.40
CA GLY A 75 -12.33 -0.48 25.82
C GLY A 75 -13.32 0.32 26.68
N ARG A 76 -13.42 1.64 26.43
CA ARG A 76 -14.35 2.54 27.14
C ARG A 76 -15.83 2.22 26.89
N LEU A 77 -16.18 1.86 25.65
CA LEU A 77 -17.57 1.69 25.21
C LEU A 77 -18.13 0.27 25.44
N ARG A 78 -17.28 -0.75 25.62
CA ARG A 78 -17.73 -2.10 25.95
C ARG A 78 -18.48 -2.11 27.29
N THR A 79 -19.48 -2.97 27.47
CA THR A 79 -20.17 -3.12 28.76
C THR A 79 -19.24 -3.64 29.85
N SER A 80 -19.36 -3.10 31.07
CA SER A 80 -18.62 -3.59 32.24
C SER A 80 -19.29 -4.83 32.83
N TRP A 81 -18.49 -5.74 33.38
CA TRP A 81 -18.95 -6.99 34.00
C TRP A 81 -18.34 -7.05 35.40
N THR A 82 -19.17 -6.85 36.42
CA THR A 82 -18.73 -6.72 37.82
C THR A 82 -18.64 -8.06 38.56
N THR A 83 -19.11 -9.14 37.96
CA THR A 83 -19.22 -10.49 38.57
C THR A 83 -18.16 -11.49 38.06
N ILE A 84 -17.25 -11.07 37.18
CA ILE A 84 -16.25 -11.93 36.53
C ILE A 84 -14.84 -11.68 37.10
N HIS A 85 -13.98 -12.71 37.12
CA HIS A 85 -12.57 -12.62 37.49
C HIS A 85 -11.80 -11.56 36.68
N ASN A 86 -10.90 -10.82 37.34
CA ASN A 86 -10.12 -9.73 36.73
C ASN A 86 -9.34 -10.14 35.46
N ASP A 87 -8.84 -11.36 35.40
CA ASP A 87 -8.05 -11.86 34.25
C ASP A 87 -8.89 -11.98 32.97
N GLU A 88 -10.14 -12.37 33.09
CA GLU A 88 -11.07 -12.49 31.96
C GLU A 88 -11.48 -11.11 31.43
N VAL A 89 -11.61 -10.11 32.31
CA VAL A 89 -11.84 -8.71 31.91
C VAL A 89 -10.65 -8.20 31.09
N TYR A 90 -9.42 -8.47 31.54
CA TYR A 90 -8.20 -8.11 30.84
C TYR A 90 -8.10 -8.79 29.46
N PHE A 91 -8.37 -10.10 29.39
CA PHE A 91 -8.41 -10.83 28.12
C PHE A 91 -9.46 -10.26 27.15
N ARG A 92 -10.67 -9.95 27.64
CA ARG A 92 -11.71 -9.36 26.79
C ARG A 92 -11.33 -7.97 26.29
N ASP A 93 -10.77 -7.12 27.14
CA ASP A 93 -10.40 -5.77 26.72
C ASP A 93 -9.26 -5.82 25.68
N THR A 94 -8.25 -6.69 25.86
CA THR A 94 -7.22 -6.89 24.82
C THR A 94 -7.80 -7.44 23.52
N ALA A 95 -8.71 -8.41 23.60
CA ALA A 95 -9.39 -8.97 22.43
C ALA A 95 -10.22 -7.93 21.67
N HIS A 96 -10.89 -7.00 22.36
CA HIS A 96 -11.63 -5.93 21.71
C HIS A 96 -10.70 -4.95 20.97
N GLY A 97 -9.57 -4.60 21.57
CA GLY A 97 -8.54 -3.79 20.90
C GLY A 97 -7.99 -4.48 19.65
N PHE A 98 -7.68 -5.78 19.73
CA PHE A 98 -7.24 -6.56 18.59
C PHE A 98 -8.30 -6.63 17.48
N LEU A 99 -9.58 -6.84 17.84
CA LEU A 99 -10.69 -6.88 16.89
C LEU A 99 -10.93 -5.52 16.22
N VAL A 100 -10.78 -4.40 16.95
CA VAL A 100 -10.81 -3.05 16.35
C VAL A 100 -9.76 -2.91 15.25
N TRP A 101 -8.52 -3.30 15.55
CA TRP A 101 -7.44 -3.25 14.57
C TRP A 101 -7.73 -4.14 13.36
N ALA A 102 -8.22 -5.37 13.57
CA ALA A 102 -8.54 -6.30 12.50
C ALA A 102 -9.66 -5.78 11.59
N VAL A 103 -10.74 -5.26 12.17
CA VAL A 103 -11.86 -4.67 11.41
C VAL A 103 -11.39 -3.44 10.63
N ALA A 104 -10.63 -2.53 11.27
CA ALA A 104 -10.08 -1.36 10.59
C ALA A 104 -9.19 -1.74 9.39
N LEU A 105 -8.36 -2.78 9.55
CA LEU A 105 -7.51 -3.29 8.48
C LEU A 105 -8.32 -3.85 7.31
N VAL A 106 -9.32 -4.70 7.59
CA VAL A 106 -10.19 -5.29 6.54
C VAL A 106 -10.98 -4.22 5.81
N VAL A 107 -11.53 -3.24 6.54
CA VAL A 107 -12.26 -2.11 5.94
C VAL A 107 -11.34 -1.31 5.03
N THR A 108 -10.15 -0.93 5.53
CA THR A 108 -9.18 -0.16 4.75
C THR A 108 -8.72 -0.91 3.49
N ALA A 109 -8.43 -2.21 3.62
CA ALA A 109 -8.04 -3.06 2.48
C ALA A 109 -9.16 -3.16 1.43
N SER A 110 -10.42 -3.26 1.88
CA SER A 110 -11.60 -3.34 1.02
C SER A 110 -11.85 -2.02 0.26
N PHE A 111 -11.68 -0.87 0.94
CA PHE A 111 -11.71 0.45 0.30
C PHE A 111 -10.59 0.61 -0.74
N LEU A 112 -9.38 0.18 -0.42
CA LEU A 112 -8.24 0.28 -1.33
C LEU A 112 -8.45 -0.60 -2.58
N ALA A 113 -8.94 -1.82 -2.41
CA ALA A 113 -9.30 -2.70 -3.53
C ALA A 113 -10.40 -2.11 -4.42
N SER A 114 -11.39 -1.45 -3.83
CA SER A 114 -12.49 -0.79 -4.56
C SER A 114 -12.02 0.46 -5.32
N SER A 115 -11.07 1.21 -4.77
CA SER A 115 -10.49 2.37 -5.48
C SER A 115 -9.71 1.93 -6.72
N ALA A 116 -8.97 0.82 -6.65
CA ALA A 116 -8.22 0.28 -7.78
C ALA A 116 -9.13 -0.15 -8.94
N SER A 117 -10.29 -0.75 -8.64
CA SER A 117 -11.27 -1.15 -9.66
C SER A 117 -11.99 0.05 -10.30
N SER A 118 -12.24 1.13 -9.55
CA SER A 118 -12.86 2.35 -10.08
C SER A 118 -11.98 3.09 -11.08
N ILE A 119 -10.66 3.15 -10.84
CA ILE A 119 -9.67 3.76 -11.74
C ILE A 119 -9.53 2.94 -13.04
N LEU A 120 -9.60 1.61 -12.95
CA LEU A 120 -9.60 0.71 -14.10
C LEU A 120 -10.90 0.79 -14.92
N GLY A 121 -12.02 1.19 -14.28
CA GLY A 121 -13.32 1.38 -14.92
C GLY A 121 -13.47 2.69 -15.69
N SER A 122 -12.64 3.70 -15.41
CA SER A 122 -12.68 5.04 -16.04
C SER A 122 -11.72 5.23 -17.21
N LEU A 123 -10.88 4.23 -17.54
CA LEU A 123 -10.06 4.25 -18.75
C LEU A 123 -10.94 3.91 -19.97
N PRO A 124 -10.82 4.59 -21.13
CA PRO A 124 -11.54 4.23 -22.34
C PRO A 124 -11.24 2.77 -22.69
N ARG A 125 -12.25 1.89 -22.58
CA ARG A 125 -12.13 0.49 -22.98
C ARG A 125 -11.90 0.44 -24.49
N VAL A 126 -10.66 0.16 -24.90
CA VAL A 126 -10.42 -0.40 -26.23
C VAL A 126 -10.97 -1.83 -26.19
N SER A 127 -12.13 -1.99 -26.81
CA SER A 127 -12.92 -3.21 -26.85
C SER A 127 -12.18 -4.34 -27.57
N ASN A 128 -11.53 -5.24 -26.83
CA ASN A 128 -11.23 -6.58 -27.32
C ASN A 128 -12.22 -7.56 -26.69
N ALA A 129 -13.23 -7.94 -27.47
CA ALA A 129 -14.14 -9.03 -27.14
C ALA A 129 -13.40 -10.36 -27.19
N GLY A 130 -13.39 -11.11 -26.08
CA GLY A 130 -12.86 -12.48 -26.05
C GLY A 130 -12.43 -12.99 -24.67
N ALA A 131 -13.39 -13.58 -23.94
CA ALA A 131 -13.26 -14.67 -22.95
C ALA A 131 -12.46 -14.50 -21.63
N SER A 132 -13.04 -15.14 -20.61
CA SER A 132 -12.50 -15.62 -19.33
C SER A 132 -12.42 -14.65 -18.14
N GLN A 133 -13.36 -14.85 -17.22
CA GLN A 133 -13.26 -14.50 -15.81
C GLN A 133 -11.95 -15.07 -15.24
N THR A 134 -11.11 -14.22 -14.65
CA THR A 134 -9.96 -14.63 -13.84
C THR A 134 -9.92 -13.73 -12.61
N PHE A 135 -9.90 -14.37 -11.44
CA PHE A 135 -9.73 -13.75 -10.13
C PHE A 135 -8.50 -12.80 -10.13
N PRO A 136 -8.60 -11.58 -9.57
CA PRO A 136 -7.41 -10.75 -9.40
C PRO A 136 -6.72 -11.12 -8.08
N SER A 137 -5.75 -12.03 -8.17
CA SER A 137 -4.63 -12.13 -7.24
C SER A 137 -3.44 -11.36 -7.82
N GLU A 138 -3.52 -10.04 -7.87
CA GLU A 138 -2.34 -9.17 -7.94
C GLU A 138 -2.61 -7.88 -7.16
N PRO A 139 -1.69 -7.43 -6.29
CA PRO A 139 -1.78 -6.10 -5.71
C PRO A 139 -1.69 -5.08 -6.85
N ALA A 140 -2.58 -4.08 -6.83
CA ALA A 140 -2.71 -3.02 -7.83
C ALA A 140 -1.37 -2.68 -8.50
N GLN A 141 -1.19 -3.17 -9.73
CA GLN A 141 -0.07 -2.77 -10.56
C GLN A 141 -0.23 -1.27 -10.83
N PHE A 142 0.62 -0.46 -10.19
CA PHE A 142 0.96 0.85 -10.71
C PHE A 142 1.37 0.63 -12.17
N ASN A 143 0.49 1.03 -13.10
CA ASN A 143 0.73 0.89 -14.52
C ASN A 143 2.10 1.50 -14.83
N PHE A 144 2.97 0.68 -15.42
CA PHE A 144 4.35 0.99 -15.72
C PHE A 144 4.45 2.08 -16.82
N GLU A 145 4.18 3.34 -16.46
CA GLU A 145 4.67 4.53 -17.16
C GLU A 145 6.22 4.68 -17.20
N PRO A 146 7.07 3.99 -16.37
CA PRO A 146 8.52 4.09 -16.48
C PRO A 146 9.07 3.68 -17.85
N ASN A 147 8.41 2.73 -18.53
CA ASN A 147 8.86 2.27 -19.84
C ASN A 147 8.76 3.36 -20.92
N ALA A 148 7.78 4.27 -20.83
CA ALA A 148 7.54 5.28 -21.86
C ALA A 148 8.74 6.24 -22.01
N TYR A 149 9.36 6.63 -20.90
CA TYR A 149 10.56 7.47 -20.91
C TYR A 149 11.78 6.74 -21.48
N PHE A 150 12.01 5.48 -21.10
CA PHE A 150 13.13 4.69 -21.62
C PHE A 150 12.95 4.32 -23.10
N ILE A 151 11.71 4.11 -23.55
CA ILE A 151 11.40 3.92 -24.96
C ILE A 151 11.65 5.22 -25.73
N ASP A 152 11.29 6.39 -25.18
CA ASP A 152 11.60 7.68 -25.81
C ASP A 152 13.11 7.93 -25.91
N SER A 153 13.89 7.54 -24.89
CA SER A 153 15.34 7.67 -24.92
C SER A 153 16.02 6.74 -25.93
N LEU A 154 15.44 5.58 -26.26
CA LEU A 154 15.91 4.71 -27.35
C LEU A 154 15.80 5.39 -28.72
N PHE A 155 14.68 6.09 -28.97
CA PHE A 155 14.36 6.67 -30.28
C PHE A 155 14.61 8.17 -30.42
N ARG A 156 15.14 8.83 -29.37
CA ARG A 156 15.47 10.26 -29.41
C ARG A 156 16.47 10.54 -30.55
N SER A 157 16.00 11.30 -31.54
CA SER A 157 16.66 11.74 -32.77
C SER A 157 16.30 13.21 -33.05
N GLU A 158 17.13 13.94 -33.80
CA GLU A 158 16.85 15.33 -34.21
C GLU A 158 16.00 15.44 -35.49
N HIS A 159 15.64 14.31 -36.11
CA HIS A 159 14.95 14.26 -37.40
C HIS A 159 13.46 13.88 -37.23
N PRO A 160 12.51 14.73 -37.64
CA PRO A 160 11.08 14.43 -37.54
C PRO A 160 10.62 13.42 -38.61
N GLU A 161 10.19 12.23 -38.19
CA GLU A 161 9.54 11.19 -39.01
C GLU A 161 7.99 11.24 -38.89
N PRO A 162 7.23 10.63 -39.81
CA PRO A 162 5.76 10.59 -39.74
C PRO A 162 5.27 9.90 -38.46
N MET A 163 4.51 10.65 -37.66
CA MET A 163 4.05 10.29 -36.30
C MET A 163 3.47 8.85 -36.16
N ARG A 164 2.75 8.35 -37.18
CA ARG A 164 2.08 7.03 -37.13
C ARG A 164 3.03 5.83 -37.21
N VAL A 165 4.08 5.91 -38.02
CA VAL A 165 5.08 4.82 -38.16
C VAL A 165 5.94 4.74 -36.89
N ASN A 166 6.26 5.90 -36.33
CA ASN A 166 7.02 6.03 -35.08
C ASN A 166 6.31 5.40 -33.87
N LEU A 167 4.98 5.52 -33.77
CA LEU A 167 4.18 4.93 -32.68
C LEU A 167 4.16 3.40 -32.70
N TYR A 168 4.05 2.78 -33.88
CA TYR A 168 4.05 1.31 -34.00
C TYR A 168 5.41 0.72 -33.61
N MET A 169 6.49 1.32 -34.10
CA MET A 169 7.87 0.94 -33.78
C MET A 169 8.16 1.06 -32.28
N ARG A 170 7.72 2.15 -31.64
CA ARG A 170 7.83 2.34 -30.19
C ARG A 170 7.06 1.28 -29.40
N ALA A 171 5.85 0.92 -29.83
CA ALA A 171 5.03 -0.12 -29.17
C ALA A 171 5.62 -1.53 -29.33
N GLU A 172 6.28 -1.82 -30.45
CA GLU A 172 7.02 -3.07 -30.65
C GLU A 172 8.26 -3.14 -29.77
N ALA A 173 9.08 -2.08 -29.76
CA ALA A 173 10.24 -1.98 -28.89
C ALA A 173 9.88 -2.09 -27.40
N ALA A 174 8.75 -1.49 -27.00
CA ALA A 174 8.19 -1.62 -25.66
C ALA A 174 7.95 -3.08 -25.27
N ARG A 175 7.35 -3.87 -26.17
CA ARG A 175 7.00 -5.27 -25.93
C ARG A 175 8.25 -6.15 -25.84
N ILE A 176 9.23 -5.92 -26.72
CA ILE A 176 10.52 -6.61 -26.70
C ILE A 176 11.27 -6.31 -25.39
N LEU A 177 11.37 -5.04 -25.01
CA LEU A 177 11.99 -4.61 -23.77
C LEU A 177 11.28 -5.23 -22.54
N ALA A 178 9.95 -5.20 -22.51
CA ALA A 178 9.16 -5.79 -21.43
C ALA A 178 9.38 -7.30 -21.30
N ARG A 179 9.52 -8.02 -22.43
CA ARG A 179 9.86 -9.44 -22.44
C ARG A 179 11.27 -9.66 -21.87
N GLY A 180 12.26 -8.89 -22.32
CA GLY A 180 13.63 -9.01 -21.84
C GLY A 180 13.77 -8.75 -20.33
N LEU A 181 13.01 -7.79 -19.79
CA LEU A 181 12.97 -7.51 -18.35
C LEU A 181 12.32 -8.65 -17.53
N ARG A 182 11.34 -9.35 -18.10
CA ARG A 182 10.74 -10.54 -17.45
C ARG A 182 11.74 -11.70 -17.41
N GLU A 183 12.52 -11.87 -18.48
CA GLU A 183 13.53 -12.93 -18.61
C GLU A 183 14.87 -12.54 -17.93
N ASN A 184 15.01 -11.30 -17.43
CA ASN A 184 16.27 -10.68 -16.96
C ASN A 184 17.44 -10.78 -17.97
N ASN A 185 17.11 -10.97 -19.24
CA ASN A 185 18.07 -11.09 -20.33
C ASN A 185 17.37 -10.72 -21.63
N MET A 186 18.11 -10.10 -22.55
CA MET A 186 17.60 -9.77 -23.87
C MET A 186 18.30 -10.65 -24.91
N SER A 187 17.49 -11.36 -25.70
CA SER A 187 18.01 -12.24 -26.74
C SER A 187 18.88 -11.48 -27.74
N VAL A 188 19.86 -12.16 -28.32
CA VAL A 188 20.76 -11.55 -29.32
C VAL A 188 19.95 -11.05 -30.53
N ALA A 189 18.95 -11.83 -30.96
CA ALA A 189 18.06 -11.46 -32.06
C ALA A 189 17.27 -10.17 -31.78
N ASP A 190 16.68 -10.06 -30.58
CA ASP A 190 15.93 -8.87 -30.16
C ASP A 190 16.84 -7.63 -30.06
N ARG A 191 18.06 -7.80 -29.54
CA ARG A 191 19.06 -6.72 -29.46
C ARG A 191 19.46 -6.21 -30.84
N THR A 192 19.77 -7.11 -31.76
CA THR A 192 20.16 -6.75 -33.14
C THR A 192 19.01 -6.07 -33.88
N TYR A 193 17.77 -6.53 -33.67
CA TYR A 193 16.57 -5.91 -34.24
C TYR A 193 16.34 -4.50 -33.68
N LEU A 194 16.40 -4.31 -32.36
CA LEU A 194 16.27 -2.98 -31.77
C LEU A 194 17.39 -2.03 -32.23
N ALA A 195 18.61 -2.55 -32.38
CA ALA A 195 19.73 -1.77 -32.88
C ALA A 195 19.55 -1.35 -34.35
N SER A 196 18.97 -2.19 -35.20
CA SER A 196 18.68 -1.82 -36.59
C SER A 196 17.60 -0.73 -36.69
N LEU A 197 16.57 -0.80 -35.83
CA LEU A 197 15.56 0.25 -35.71
C LEU A 197 16.16 1.59 -35.25
N ILE A 198 17.05 1.56 -34.25
CA ILE A 198 17.73 2.77 -33.76
C ILE A 198 18.67 3.33 -34.82
N SER A 199 19.48 2.48 -35.46
CA SER A 199 20.37 2.87 -36.55
C SER A 199 19.62 3.58 -37.67
N ALA A 200 18.48 3.02 -38.10
CA ALA A 200 17.62 3.62 -39.11
C ALA A 200 17.04 4.98 -38.70
N GLN A 201 16.71 5.16 -37.42
CA GLN A 201 16.10 6.39 -36.91
C GLN A 201 17.11 7.50 -36.56
N THR A 202 18.32 7.14 -36.09
CA THR A 202 19.29 8.09 -35.55
C THR A 202 20.52 8.27 -36.44
N GLY A 203 20.71 7.43 -37.46
CA GLY A 203 21.91 7.41 -38.29
C GLY A 203 23.17 6.89 -37.56
N LEU A 204 23.00 6.18 -36.44
CA LEU A 204 24.11 5.61 -35.68
C LEU A 204 24.69 4.38 -36.40
N SER A 205 25.97 4.08 -36.19
CA SER A 205 26.52 2.80 -36.65
C SER A 205 25.87 1.63 -35.90
N GLN A 206 25.79 0.45 -36.53
CA GLN A 206 25.18 -0.74 -35.91
C GLN A 206 25.78 -1.05 -34.52
N VAL A 207 27.11 -0.96 -34.39
CA VAL A 207 27.81 -1.19 -33.12
C VAL A 207 27.44 -0.14 -32.07
N ALA A 208 27.34 1.14 -32.46
CA ALA A 208 26.92 2.20 -31.54
C ALA A 208 25.45 2.05 -31.11
N ALA A 209 24.58 1.61 -32.02
CA ALA A 209 23.18 1.33 -31.73
C ALA A 209 23.03 0.13 -30.77
N GLU A 210 23.77 -0.96 -30.97
CA GLU A 210 23.78 -2.12 -30.06
C GLU A 210 24.25 -1.75 -28.65
N ASN A 211 25.30 -0.93 -28.55
CA ASN A 211 25.76 -0.38 -27.27
C ASN A 211 24.71 0.51 -26.60
N ARG A 212 23.95 1.31 -27.37
CA ARG A 212 22.87 2.13 -26.82
C ARG A 212 21.73 1.26 -26.27
N VAL A 213 21.34 0.20 -26.97
CA VAL A 213 20.32 -0.73 -26.48
C VAL A 213 20.77 -1.40 -25.18
N SER A 214 22.03 -1.86 -25.09
CA SER A 214 22.54 -2.54 -23.89
C SER A 214 22.59 -1.62 -22.67
N VAL A 215 23.04 -0.37 -22.85
CA VAL A 215 23.07 0.64 -21.78
C VAL A 215 21.66 0.97 -21.29
N VAL A 216 20.71 1.19 -22.20
CA VAL A 216 19.32 1.48 -21.79
C VAL A 216 18.67 0.28 -21.13
N PHE A 217 18.87 -0.94 -21.66
CA PHE A 217 18.36 -2.16 -21.04
C PHE A 217 18.89 -2.34 -19.61
N ALA A 218 20.19 -2.14 -19.38
CA ALA A 218 20.78 -2.20 -18.06
C ALA A 218 20.16 -1.16 -17.11
N ALA A 219 20.01 0.10 -17.56
CA ALA A 219 19.39 1.15 -16.76
C ALA A 219 17.93 0.84 -16.39
N VAL A 220 17.14 0.26 -17.30
CA VAL A 220 15.75 -0.14 -17.01
C VAL A 220 15.72 -1.34 -16.04
N GLN A 221 16.63 -2.30 -16.22
CA GLN A 221 16.72 -3.45 -15.32
C GLN A 221 17.10 -3.02 -13.90
N ASP A 222 18.02 -2.06 -13.77
CA ASP A 222 18.45 -1.52 -12.48
C ASP A 222 17.31 -0.78 -11.76
N SER A 223 16.52 0.04 -12.46
CA SER A 223 15.37 0.73 -11.87
C SER A 223 14.26 -0.24 -11.43
N VAL A 224 13.95 -1.25 -12.25
CA VAL A 224 13.00 -2.32 -11.89
C VAL A 224 13.47 -3.07 -10.65
N ASN A 225 14.77 -3.41 -10.58
CA ASN A 225 15.34 -4.11 -9.43
C ASN A 225 15.36 -3.23 -8.16
N ALA A 226 15.64 -1.93 -8.30
CA ALA A 226 15.58 -0.97 -7.21
C ALA A 226 14.15 -0.87 -6.66
N ASN A 227 13.15 -0.75 -7.54
CA ASN A 227 11.74 -0.72 -7.18
C ASN A 227 11.29 -2.01 -6.47
N ARG A 228 11.69 -3.20 -6.97
CA ARG A 228 11.42 -4.48 -6.29
C ARG A 228 11.99 -4.51 -4.88
N LYS A 229 13.24 -4.07 -4.69
CA LYS A 229 13.88 -3.99 -3.36
C LYS A 229 13.17 -2.99 -2.45
N ALA A 230 12.77 -1.83 -2.97
CA ALA A 230 12.03 -0.83 -2.20
C ALA A 230 10.66 -1.34 -1.76
N LEU A 231 9.92 -2.02 -2.65
CA LEU A 231 8.64 -2.65 -2.34
C LEU A 231 8.79 -3.78 -1.32
N ALA A 232 9.81 -4.62 -1.44
CA ALA A 232 10.10 -5.67 -0.45
C ALA A 232 10.47 -5.10 0.92
N ARG A 233 11.24 -4.00 0.95
CA ARG A 233 11.55 -3.28 2.20
C ARG A 233 10.28 -2.67 2.80
N LEU A 234 9.46 -2.02 1.98
CA LEU A 234 8.20 -1.44 2.41
C LEU A 234 7.27 -2.51 2.96
N SER A 235 7.12 -3.66 2.31
CA SER A 235 6.22 -4.73 2.78
C SER A 235 6.65 -5.27 4.13
N LEU A 236 7.95 -5.43 4.37
CA LEU A 236 8.50 -5.83 5.67
C LEU A 236 8.20 -4.79 6.75
N TRP A 237 8.42 -3.51 6.47
CA TRP A 237 8.14 -2.45 7.45
C TRP A 237 6.65 -2.22 7.67
N MET A 238 5.82 -2.39 6.64
CA MET A 238 4.36 -2.38 6.77
C MET A 238 3.89 -3.53 7.65
N PHE A 239 4.43 -4.73 7.48
CA PHE A 239 4.14 -5.85 8.37
C PHE A 239 4.49 -5.54 9.83
N ILE A 240 5.68 -4.98 10.08
CA ILE A 240 6.09 -4.56 11.44
C ILE A 240 5.15 -3.49 11.99
N ALA A 241 4.84 -2.45 11.20
CA ALA A 241 3.95 -1.37 11.62
C ALA A 241 2.53 -1.89 11.93
N LEU A 242 2.03 -2.84 11.14
CA LEU A 242 0.74 -3.50 11.39
C LEU A 242 0.73 -4.27 12.71
N LEU A 243 1.79 -5.03 13.02
CA LEU A 243 1.93 -5.73 14.30
C LEU A 243 1.99 -4.77 15.49
N ILE A 244 2.75 -3.67 15.34
CA ILE A 244 2.81 -2.62 16.37
C ILE A 244 1.42 -2.03 16.59
N GLY A 245 0.67 -1.74 15.52
CA GLY A 245 -0.70 -1.24 15.64
C GLY A 245 -1.64 -2.21 16.36
N ALA A 246 -1.58 -3.51 16.04
CA ALA A 246 -2.37 -4.54 16.73
C ALA A 246 -2.07 -4.58 18.23
N PHE A 247 -0.79 -4.51 18.59
CA PHE A 247 -0.34 -4.47 19.97
C PHE A 247 -0.78 -3.18 20.68
N SER A 248 -0.60 -2.02 20.05
CA SER A 248 -1.02 -0.71 20.58
C SER A 248 -2.53 -0.64 20.83
N ALA A 249 -3.36 -1.14 19.90
CA ALA A 249 -4.81 -1.21 20.10
C ALA A 249 -5.19 -2.11 21.28
N SER A 250 -4.56 -3.28 21.37
CA SER A 250 -4.81 -4.25 22.44
C SER A 250 -4.48 -3.67 23.81
N LEU A 251 -3.31 -3.01 23.95
CA LEU A 251 -2.92 -2.36 25.20
C LEU A 251 -3.84 -1.19 25.55
N ALA A 252 -4.11 -0.32 24.58
CA ALA A 252 -4.92 0.88 24.82
C ALA A 252 -6.36 0.52 25.20
N ALA A 253 -6.91 -0.57 24.67
CA ALA A 253 -8.21 -1.08 25.07
C ALA A 253 -8.27 -1.48 26.56
N THR A 254 -7.19 -2.05 27.11
CA THR A 254 -7.13 -2.34 28.56
C THR A 254 -7.13 -1.07 29.41
N ILE A 255 -6.51 0.01 28.92
CA ILE A 255 -6.50 1.30 29.62
C ILE A 255 -7.93 1.89 29.61
N GLY A 256 -8.58 1.89 28.44
CA GLY A 256 -9.96 2.36 28.32
C GLY A 256 -10.96 1.53 29.13
N GLY A 257 -10.78 0.21 29.18
CA GLY A 257 -11.59 -0.70 29.98
C GLY A 257 -11.46 -0.44 31.48
N LYS A 258 -10.23 -0.26 31.98
CA LYS A 258 -9.97 0.09 33.39
C LYS A 258 -10.66 1.39 33.81
N GLU A 259 -10.64 2.41 32.95
CA GLU A 259 -11.31 3.68 33.23
C GLU A 259 -12.84 3.57 33.25
N ARG A 260 -13.41 2.79 32.32
CA ARG A 260 -14.84 2.47 32.35
C ARG A 260 -15.22 1.80 33.66
N ASP A 261 -14.45 0.79 34.08
CA ASP A 261 -14.78 -0.02 35.25
C ASP A 261 -14.67 0.79 36.56
N ARG A 262 -13.70 1.71 36.65
CA ARG A 262 -13.60 2.67 37.77
C ARG A 262 -14.86 3.52 37.93
N VAL A 263 -15.42 4.03 36.84
CA VAL A 263 -16.61 4.90 36.89
C VAL A 263 -17.83 4.13 37.40
N GLN A 264 -18.02 2.87 36.98
CA GLN A 264 -19.14 2.06 37.45
C GLN A 264 -19.03 1.70 38.93
N LEU A 265 -17.82 1.40 39.43
CA LEU A 265 -17.59 1.13 40.85
C LEU A 265 -17.94 2.33 41.74
N VAL A 266 -17.69 3.56 41.28
CA VAL A 266 -18.05 4.78 42.01
C VAL A 266 -19.57 4.94 42.09
N LEU A 267 -20.30 4.69 41.00
CA LEU A 267 -21.76 4.81 40.96
C LEU A 267 -22.46 3.71 41.77
N ALA A 268 -21.86 2.53 41.89
CA ALA A 268 -22.41 1.43 42.67
C ALA A 268 -22.29 1.63 44.20
N ARG A 269 -21.50 2.60 44.67
CA ARG A 269 -21.35 2.90 46.09
C ARG A 269 -22.54 3.74 46.56
N PRO A 270 -23.40 3.26 47.48
CA PRO A 270 -24.50 4.08 48.00
C PRO A 270 -23.93 5.32 48.69
N SER A 271 -24.48 6.50 48.36
CA SER A 271 -24.15 7.74 49.06
C SER A 271 -24.48 7.59 50.54
N PRO A 272 -23.60 7.99 51.47
CA PRO A 272 -23.91 7.95 52.89
C PRO A 272 -25.15 8.80 53.13
N SER A 273 -26.20 8.17 53.66
CA SER A 273 -27.40 8.87 54.14
C SER A 273 -26.97 9.87 55.21
N MET A 274 -27.12 11.17 54.92
CA MET A 274 -27.07 12.23 55.93
C MET A 274 -28.34 12.19 56.78
#